data_AF-A0A2S2PB12-F1
#
_entry.id   AF-A0A2S2PB12-F1
#
_cell.length_a   1.000
_cell.length_b   1.000
_cell.length_c   1.000
_cell.angle_alpha   90.00
_cell.angle_beta   90.00
_cell.angle_gamma   90.00
#
_symmetry.space_group_name_H-M   'P 1'
#
loop_
_entity.id
_entity.type
_entity.pdbx_description
1 polymer ?
#
loop_
_entity_poly.entity_id
_entity_poly.type
_entity_poly.pdbx_seq_one_letter_code
_entity_poly.pdbx_strand_id
1 'polypeptide(L)'
;MRHVTCVHLCRGSNKTLTGDMLPAEHYKQLLHATIPKHQTEQGKASGRLCAVRFRAWEQKCLERLGRSIHRKTHVFFLPLLLGLGVLLAGFKAFDKNSQFDQLWVESGGRLETELRYSESALGETESVVHLLVTQTAKEATSPEVPQQRLLHRKALLAHLQLLKAASHVTVNLFDVTWSLKDICVSPSPPDFEVHYIDTIFENMMPCEIITPLDCFWEGSKLLGPENPITVPGVGNGMKWTNLNPQNLMKSIKTQGNTNFPFDMLEAYMKRAGINSGYQEKQCLDPEDPDCPETAPNKKTKKIPDIGAELANGCRGFASKYMHWPKE
;
A
#
# COMPACT_ATOMS: atom_id res chain seq x y z
N MET A 1 -35.57 30.09 25.55
CA MET A 1 -36.82 30.07 26.35
C MET A 1 -37.59 28.80 25.99
N ARG A 2 -37.90 27.82 26.84
CA ARG A 2 -37.75 27.62 28.28
C ARG A 2 -37.28 26.18 28.50
N HIS A 3 -36.52 26.03 29.58
CA HIS A 3 -35.81 24.85 30.04
C HIS A 3 -36.63 23.56 30.11
N VAL A 4 -35.98 22.49 29.63
CA VAL A 4 -36.10 21.12 30.14
C VAL A 4 -35.92 21.15 31.66
N THR A 5 -37.03 21.02 32.39
CA THR A 5 -36.98 20.80 33.85
C THR A 5 -38.22 20.04 34.28
N CYS A 6 -38.12 18.72 34.33
CA CYS A 6 -38.94 17.90 35.22
C CYS A 6 -38.27 16.53 35.44
N VAL A 7 -36.96 16.55 35.72
CA VAL A 7 -36.20 15.39 36.21
C VAL A 7 -35.65 15.73 37.58
N HIS A 8 -36.54 15.95 38.53
CA HIS A 8 -36.20 15.97 39.96
C HIS A 8 -37.52 15.82 40.72
N LEU A 9 -37.84 14.60 41.17
CA LEU A 9 -38.67 14.31 42.36
C LEU A 9 -39.06 12.83 42.39
N CYS A 10 -38.12 11.95 42.68
CA CYS A 10 -38.45 10.61 43.20
C CYS A 10 -37.21 9.97 43.87
N ARG A 11 -36.62 10.67 44.86
CA ARG A 11 -35.54 10.12 45.72
C ARG A 11 -36.18 9.57 47.00
N GLY A 12 -36.09 8.25 47.24
CA GLY A 12 -36.54 7.67 48.51
C GLY A 12 -36.86 6.17 48.51
N SER A 13 -35.99 5.42 49.18
CA SER A 13 -36.09 4.07 49.78
C SER A 13 -36.54 2.87 48.90
N ASN A 14 -35.70 1.83 48.88
CA ASN A 14 -36.03 0.50 48.40
C ASN A 14 -36.87 -0.23 49.45
N LYS A 15 -38.04 -0.74 49.06
CA LYS A 15 -38.68 -1.90 49.70
C LYS A 15 -39.29 -2.76 48.60
N THR A 16 -38.81 -3.99 48.54
CA THR A 16 -39.20 -5.07 47.63
C THR A 16 -40.66 -5.47 47.89
N LEU A 17 -41.42 -5.71 46.82
CA LEU A 17 -42.78 -6.27 46.88
C LEU A 17 -42.68 -7.75 47.28
N THR A 18 -43.04 -8.09 48.52
CA THR A 18 -43.33 -9.47 48.94
C THR A 18 -44.82 -9.57 49.23
N GLY A 19 -45.55 -10.23 48.32
CA GLY A 19 -46.96 -10.56 48.49
C GLY A 19 -47.36 -11.55 47.41
N ASP A 20 -47.64 -12.79 47.82
CA ASP A 20 -48.05 -13.88 46.95
C ASP A 20 -49.40 -13.56 46.30
N MET A 21 -49.37 -13.26 45.00
CA MET A 21 -50.54 -12.98 44.18
C MET A 21 -50.55 -13.90 42.96
N LEU A 22 -51.71 -14.51 42.68
CA LEU A 22 -51.93 -15.48 41.60
C LEU A 22 -51.41 -14.96 40.24
N PRO A 23 -50.83 -15.84 39.37
CA PRO A 23 -50.09 -15.43 38.17
C PRO A 23 -50.85 -14.49 37.24
N ALA A 24 -52.16 -14.67 37.08
CA ALA A 24 -53.00 -13.91 36.15
C ALA A 24 -53.22 -12.43 36.57
N GLU A 25 -53.26 -12.12 37.86
CA GLU A 25 -53.45 -10.74 38.36
C GLU A 25 -52.14 -9.94 38.30
N HIS A 26 -51.00 -10.63 38.37
CA HIS A 26 -49.67 -10.02 38.21
C HIS A 26 -49.49 -9.43 36.79
N TYR A 27 -50.00 -10.11 35.75
CA TYR A 27 -49.98 -9.61 34.38
C TYR A 27 -50.91 -8.41 34.14
N LYS A 28 -52.09 -8.35 34.79
CA LYS A 28 -53.01 -7.20 34.65
C LYS A 28 -52.42 -5.89 35.18
N GLN A 29 -51.67 -5.95 36.29
CA GLN A 29 -50.98 -4.78 36.83
C GLN A 29 -49.87 -4.27 35.90
N LEU A 30 -49.24 -5.17 35.13
CA LEU A 30 -48.25 -4.82 34.13
C LEU A 30 -48.88 -4.18 32.88
N LEU A 31 -50.03 -4.70 32.42
CA LEU A 31 -50.74 -4.19 31.25
C LEU A 31 -51.39 -2.82 31.47
N HIS A 32 -52.04 -2.59 32.62
CA HIS A 32 -52.75 -1.33 32.89
C HIS A 32 -52.34 -0.71 34.23
N ALA A 33 -51.41 0.23 34.22
CA ALA A 33 -50.89 0.94 35.39
C ALA A 33 -51.95 1.82 36.09
N THR A 34 -53.13 2.01 35.48
CA THR A 34 -54.30 2.63 36.13
C THR A 34 -54.81 1.81 37.32
N ILE A 35 -54.69 0.48 37.25
CA ILE A 35 -55.11 -0.45 38.32
C ILE A 35 -54.20 -0.30 39.56
N PRO A 36 -52.86 -0.46 39.47
CA PRO A 36 -51.98 -0.23 40.61
C PRO A 36 -51.96 1.23 41.06
N LYS A 37 -52.21 2.22 40.18
CA LYS A 37 -52.40 3.63 40.60
C LYS A 37 -53.59 3.74 41.55
N HIS A 38 -54.75 3.21 41.16
CA HIS A 38 -55.98 3.29 41.95
C HIS A 38 -55.87 2.48 43.25
N GLN A 39 -55.17 1.33 43.24
CA GLN A 39 -54.92 0.52 44.43
C GLN A 39 -53.94 1.20 45.41
N THR A 40 -52.92 1.92 44.91
CA THR A 40 -51.98 2.69 45.73
C THR A 40 -52.61 3.97 46.28
N GLU A 41 -53.49 4.64 45.52
CA GLU A 41 -54.26 5.82 45.98
C GLU A 41 -55.35 5.45 47.01
N GLN A 42 -55.90 4.23 46.96
CA GLN A 42 -56.85 3.69 47.95
C GLN A 42 -56.18 3.05 49.18
N GLY A 43 -54.85 3.08 49.29
CA GLY A 43 -54.11 2.49 50.40
C GLY A 43 -54.12 0.95 50.47
N LYS A 44 -54.56 0.28 49.39
CA LYS A 44 -54.64 -1.20 49.29
C LYS A 44 -53.33 -1.85 48.84
N ALA A 45 -52.39 -1.06 48.32
CA ALA A 45 -51.07 -1.51 47.89
C ALA A 45 -50.00 -0.46 48.26
N SER A 46 -48.79 -0.92 48.55
CA SER A 46 -47.64 -0.07 48.92
C SER A 46 -46.67 0.06 47.75
N GLY A 47 -46.37 1.29 47.31
CA GLY A 47 -45.44 1.57 46.21
C GLY A 47 -45.16 3.07 46.03
N ARG A 48 -44.14 3.40 45.22
CA ARG A 48 -43.82 4.82 44.92
C ARG A 48 -44.90 5.42 44.01
N LEU A 49 -45.79 6.22 44.60
CA LEU A 49 -46.93 6.84 43.91
C LEU A 49 -46.53 7.65 42.66
N CYS A 50 -45.39 8.36 42.72
CA CYS A 50 -44.89 9.15 41.58
C CYS A 50 -44.49 8.26 40.39
N ALA A 51 -43.85 7.11 40.63
CA ALA A 51 -43.47 6.16 39.58
C ALA A 51 -44.70 5.52 38.92
N VAL A 52 -45.70 5.13 39.72
CA VAL A 52 -46.94 4.52 39.20
C VAL A 52 -47.79 5.54 38.45
N ARG A 53 -47.83 6.80 38.92
CA ARG A 53 -48.49 7.91 38.20
C ARG A 53 -47.81 8.24 36.87
N PHE A 54 -46.47 8.26 36.84
CA PHE A 54 -45.71 8.49 35.60
C PHE A 54 -45.98 7.37 34.58
N ARG A 55 -45.90 6.10 34.99
CA ARG A 55 -46.22 4.96 34.14
C ARG A 55 -47.66 4.99 33.61
N ALA A 56 -48.64 5.33 34.45
CA ALA A 56 -50.03 5.45 34.03
C ALA A 56 -50.24 6.63 33.06
N TRP A 57 -49.49 7.73 33.21
CA TRP A 57 -49.51 8.84 32.26
C TRP A 57 -48.91 8.44 30.91
N GLU A 58 -47.76 7.78 30.90
CA GLU A 58 -47.09 7.27 29.69
C GLU A 58 -47.98 6.28 28.93
N GLN A 59 -48.55 5.30 29.63
CA GLN A 59 -49.49 4.34 29.04
C GLN A 59 -50.73 5.05 28.48
N LYS A 60 -51.30 6.03 29.19
CA LYS A 60 -52.45 6.81 28.70
C LYS A 60 -52.09 7.67 27.48
N CYS A 61 -50.84 8.11 27.34
CA CYS A 61 -50.34 8.83 26.17
C CYS A 61 -50.16 7.89 24.98
N LEU A 62 -49.50 6.74 25.18
CA LEU A 62 -49.31 5.70 24.15
C LEU A 62 -50.63 5.10 23.69
N GLU A 63 -51.58 4.84 24.60
CA GLU A 63 -52.93 4.37 24.25
C GLU A 63 -53.71 5.41 23.43
N ARG A 64 -53.52 6.71 23.70
CA ARG A 64 -54.13 7.79 22.91
C ARG A 64 -53.52 7.86 21.52
N LEU A 65 -52.19 7.77 21.44
CA LEU A 65 -51.46 7.74 20.18
C LEU A 65 -51.84 6.50 19.34
N GLY A 66 -51.86 5.32 19.95
CA GLY A 66 -52.25 4.06 19.32
C GLY A 66 -53.70 4.09 18.83
N ARG A 67 -54.65 4.60 19.64
CA ARG A 67 -56.04 4.80 19.19
C ARG A 67 -56.14 5.81 18.03
N SER A 68 -55.35 6.87 18.03
CA SER A 68 -55.31 7.86 16.95
C SER A 68 -54.77 7.26 15.64
N ILE A 69 -53.69 6.47 15.73
CA ILE A 69 -53.11 5.73 14.59
C ILE A 69 -54.11 4.70 14.08
N HIS A 70 -54.73 3.90 14.96
CA HIS A 70 -55.71 2.87 14.58
C HIS A 70 -56.97 3.45 13.91
N ARG A 71 -57.46 4.61 14.37
CA ARG A 71 -58.62 5.27 13.77
C ARG A 71 -58.31 5.85 12.38
N LYS A 72 -57.05 6.25 12.13
CA LYS A 72 -56.61 6.90 10.89
C LYS A 72 -55.39 6.21 10.28
N THR A 73 -55.42 4.88 10.19
CA THR A 73 -54.25 4.08 9.78
C THR A 73 -53.66 4.52 8.45
N HIS A 74 -54.52 4.76 7.45
CA HIS A 74 -54.08 5.20 6.11
C HIS A 74 -53.40 6.58 6.12
N VAL A 75 -53.84 7.49 6.99
CA VAL A 75 -53.28 8.87 7.10
C VAL A 75 -51.85 8.85 7.63
N PHE A 76 -51.49 7.86 8.47
CA PHE A 76 -50.13 7.74 9.02
C PHE A 76 -49.25 6.75 8.25
N PHE A 77 -49.82 5.67 7.72
CA PHE A 77 -49.06 4.60 7.06
C PHE A 77 -48.53 5.01 5.69
N LEU A 78 -49.35 5.65 4.85
CA LEU A 78 -48.95 6.11 3.51
C LEU A 78 -47.78 7.11 3.55
N PRO A 79 -47.81 8.20 4.35
CA PRO A 79 -46.68 9.13 4.41
C PRO A 79 -45.44 8.51 5.07
N LEU A 80 -45.60 7.58 6.01
CA LEU A 80 -44.46 6.85 6.59
C LEU A 80 -43.77 5.98 5.54
N LEU A 81 -44.53 5.23 4.75
CA LEU A 81 -44.00 4.38 3.69
C LEU A 81 -43.35 5.21 2.57
N LEU A 82 -43.97 6.34 2.20
CA LEU A 82 -43.37 7.30 1.27
C LEU A 82 -42.10 7.92 1.83
N GLY A 83 -42.09 8.35 3.10
CA GLY A 83 -40.91 8.91 3.76
C GLY A 83 -39.76 7.91 3.85
N LEU A 84 -40.05 6.66 4.19
CA LEU A 84 -39.06 5.58 4.17
C LEU A 84 -38.55 5.31 2.76
N GLY A 85 -39.43 5.33 1.75
CA GLY A 85 -39.05 5.20 0.34
C GLY A 85 -38.08 6.30 -0.12
N VAL A 86 -38.29 7.54 0.30
CA VAL A 86 -37.38 8.66 0.02
C VAL A 86 -36.04 8.48 0.73
N LEU A 87 -36.04 8.03 1.99
CA LEU A 87 -34.80 7.73 2.72
C LEU A 87 -34.01 6.59 2.06
N LEU A 88 -34.70 5.52 1.63
CA LEU A 88 -34.09 4.40 0.88
C LEU A 88 -33.55 4.84 -0.48
N ALA A 89 -34.21 5.77 -1.17
CA ALA A 89 -33.68 6.35 -2.39
C ALA A 89 -32.39 7.14 -2.14
N GLY A 90 -32.27 7.80 -0.98
CA GLY A 90 -31.05 8.49 -0.54
C GLY A 90 -29.84 7.55 -0.37
N PHE A 91 -30.04 6.28 -0.05
CA PHE A 91 -28.94 5.30 0.04
C PHE A 91 -28.27 5.01 -1.30
N LYS A 92 -28.89 5.35 -2.45
CA LYS A 92 -28.22 5.24 -3.76
C LYS A 92 -27.04 6.21 -3.90
N ALA A 93 -27.04 7.31 -3.13
CA ALA A 93 -25.96 8.29 -3.08
C ALA A 93 -24.85 7.89 -2.10
N PHE A 94 -24.86 6.66 -1.56
CA PHE A 94 -23.78 6.17 -0.74
C PHE A 94 -22.53 5.95 -1.60
N ASP A 95 -21.56 6.84 -1.45
CA ASP A 95 -20.24 6.67 -2.03
C ASP A 95 -19.40 5.76 -1.12
N LYS A 96 -18.67 4.82 -1.73
CA LYS A 96 -17.82 3.89 -0.99
C LYS A 96 -16.41 4.44 -0.99
N ASN A 97 -15.98 5.04 0.12
CA ASN A 97 -14.57 5.36 0.31
C ASN A 97 -13.77 4.06 0.42
N SER A 98 -13.02 3.72 -0.63
CA SER A 98 -12.11 2.57 -0.65
C SER A 98 -10.64 2.97 -0.51
N GLN A 99 -10.37 4.26 -0.32
CA GLN A 99 -9.00 4.75 -0.14
C GLN A 99 -8.54 4.41 1.29
N PHE A 100 -7.38 3.76 1.40
CA PHE A 100 -6.87 3.22 2.66
C PHE A 100 -6.52 4.32 3.66
N ASP A 101 -5.88 5.39 3.20
CA ASP A 101 -5.52 6.58 3.96
C ASP A 101 -6.74 7.19 4.68
N GLN A 102 -7.87 7.35 3.99
CA GLN A 102 -9.09 7.91 4.59
C GLN A 102 -9.75 6.99 5.62
N LEU A 103 -9.49 5.68 5.57
CA LEU A 103 -10.07 4.69 6.48
C LEU A 103 -9.22 4.51 7.76
N TRP A 104 -7.90 4.69 7.67
CA TRP A 104 -6.97 4.43 8.76
C TRP A 104 -6.48 5.68 9.48
N VAL A 105 -6.54 6.84 8.84
CA VAL A 105 -6.12 8.12 9.44
C VAL A 105 -7.25 8.68 10.31
N GLU A 106 -6.91 9.10 11.52
CA GLU A 106 -7.84 9.78 12.42
C GLU A 106 -8.28 11.13 11.85
N SER A 107 -9.59 11.35 11.78
CA SER A 107 -10.16 12.61 11.28
C SER A 107 -9.96 13.76 12.27
N GLY A 108 -9.48 14.90 11.76
CA GLY A 108 -9.10 16.06 12.55
C GLY A 108 -7.77 15.90 13.30
N GLY A 109 -7.01 14.82 13.03
CA GLY A 109 -5.72 14.55 13.63
C GLY A 109 -4.57 15.37 13.02
N ARG A 110 -3.40 15.31 13.68
CA ARG A 110 -2.17 15.93 13.16
C ARG A 110 -1.75 15.34 11.81
N LEU A 111 -1.85 14.01 11.69
CA LEU A 111 -1.47 13.29 10.48
C LEU A 111 -2.29 13.70 9.26
N GLU A 112 -3.60 13.92 9.40
CA GLU A 112 -4.44 14.42 8.30
C GLU A 112 -3.98 15.82 7.84
N THR A 113 -3.58 16.68 8.78
CA THR A 113 -3.07 18.02 8.46
C THR A 113 -1.74 17.95 7.72
N GLU A 114 -0.84 17.06 8.15
CA GLU A 114 0.46 16.82 7.51
C GLU A 114 0.30 16.22 6.10
N LEU A 115 -0.64 15.28 5.92
CA LEU A 115 -0.98 14.71 4.62
C LEU A 115 -1.56 15.76 3.67
N ARG A 116 -2.53 16.55 4.12
CA ARG A 116 -3.13 17.64 3.32
C ARG A 116 -2.09 18.70 2.96
N TYR A 117 -1.18 19.04 3.89
CA TYR A 117 -0.07 19.94 3.59
C TYR A 117 0.84 19.36 2.51
N SER A 118 1.22 18.09 2.63
CA SER A 118 2.08 17.40 1.67
C SER A 118 1.44 17.35 0.28
N GLU A 119 0.15 17.04 0.21
CA GLU A 119 -0.65 17.05 -1.02
C GLU A 119 -0.73 18.45 -1.65
N SER A 120 -0.93 19.49 -0.84
CA SER A 120 -0.97 20.87 -1.34
C SER A 120 0.39 21.40 -1.81
N ALA A 121 1.49 20.93 -1.21
CA ALA A 121 2.84 21.40 -1.48
C ALA A 121 3.51 20.62 -2.62
N LEU A 122 3.26 19.31 -2.72
CA LEU A 122 3.90 18.41 -3.68
C LEU A 122 2.95 17.97 -4.80
N GLY A 123 1.66 18.32 -4.74
CA GLY A 123 0.60 17.74 -5.58
C GLY A 123 0.05 16.44 -5.00
N GLU A 124 -0.86 15.76 -5.70
CA GLU A 124 -1.17 14.35 -5.38
C GLU A 124 0.17 13.64 -5.27
N THR A 125 0.52 13.20 -4.06
CA THR A 125 1.81 12.56 -3.85
C THR A 125 1.81 11.34 -4.75
N GLU A 126 2.57 11.39 -5.85
CA GLU A 126 2.90 10.22 -6.65
C GLU A 126 3.69 9.31 -5.71
N SER A 127 2.97 8.58 -4.87
CA SER A 127 3.52 7.56 -4.02
C SER A 127 4.08 6.55 -5.00
N VAL A 128 5.40 6.57 -5.17
CA VAL A 128 6.11 5.58 -5.98
C VAL A 128 5.65 4.22 -5.50
N VAL A 129 4.87 3.53 -6.33
CA VAL A 129 4.34 2.23 -5.96
C VAL A 129 5.47 1.23 -6.09
N HIS A 130 5.99 0.78 -4.95
CA HIS A 130 7.02 -0.24 -4.94
C HIS A 130 6.40 -1.61 -5.24
N LEU A 131 6.75 -2.18 -6.39
CA LEU A 131 6.44 -3.57 -6.72
C LEU A 131 7.44 -4.50 -6.04
N LEU A 132 6.99 -5.27 -5.06
CA LEU A 132 7.83 -6.19 -4.30
C LEU A 132 7.70 -7.63 -4.81
N VAL A 133 8.83 -8.26 -5.11
CA VAL A 133 8.93 -9.69 -5.45
C VAL A 133 9.77 -10.40 -4.38
N THR A 134 9.13 -11.19 -3.53
CA THR A 134 9.81 -11.96 -2.48
C THR A 134 9.94 -13.43 -2.85
N GLN A 135 11.15 -13.98 -2.76
CA GLN A 135 11.39 -15.42 -2.87
C GLN A 135 11.57 -16.04 -1.49
N THR A 136 10.78 -17.04 -1.17
CA THR A 136 10.87 -17.80 0.08
C THR A 136 11.25 -19.26 -0.20
N ALA A 137 11.93 -19.88 0.75
CA ALA A 137 12.20 -21.31 0.68
C ALA A 137 10.90 -22.08 0.88
N LYS A 138 10.74 -23.19 0.16
CA LYS A 138 9.61 -24.08 0.39
C LYS A 138 9.68 -24.64 1.81
N GLU A 139 8.55 -24.63 2.50
CA GLU A 139 8.44 -25.18 3.85
C GLU A 139 8.79 -26.66 3.86
N ALA A 140 9.40 -27.13 4.95
CA ALA A 140 9.76 -28.52 5.14
C ALA A 140 8.47 -29.37 5.21
N THR A 141 8.10 -29.99 4.10
CA THR A 141 6.89 -30.83 4.01
C THR A 141 7.04 -32.19 4.71
N SER A 142 8.25 -32.53 5.15
CA SER A 142 8.57 -33.76 5.87
C SER A 142 9.73 -33.51 6.84
N PRO A 143 9.75 -34.12 8.04
CA PRO A 143 10.89 -34.03 8.97
C PRO A 143 12.23 -34.52 8.37
N GLU A 144 12.19 -35.23 7.24
CA GLU A 144 13.39 -35.69 6.52
C GLU A 144 13.99 -34.62 5.59
N VAL A 145 13.25 -33.56 5.23
CA VAL A 145 13.72 -32.51 4.31
C VAL A 145 13.98 -31.22 5.09
N PRO A 146 15.25 -30.88 5.40
CA PRO A 146 15.55 -29.65 6.12
C PRO A 146 15.16 -28.42 5.30
N GLN A 147 14.78 -27.35 5.98
CA GLN A 147 14.47 -26.06 5.36
C GLN A 147 15.64 -25.59 4.49
N GLN A 148 15.38 -25.36 3.19
CA GLN A 148 16.43 -25.05 2.23
C GLN A 148 16.90 -23.59 2.39
N ARG A 149 18.21 -23.37 2.49
CA ARG A 149 18.80 -22.02 2.55
C ARG A 149 18.76 -21.37 1.17
N LEU A 150 18.31 -20.12 1.07
CA LEU A 150 18.21 -19.39 -0.21
C LEU A 150 19.52 -18.77 -0.70
N LEU A 151 20.53 -18.63 0.17
CA LEU A 151 21.82 -18.00 -0.16
C LEU A 151 22.75 -18.96 -0.93
N HIS A 152 22.28 -19.47 -2.06
CA HIS A 152 23.04 -20.37 -2.93
C HIS A 152 22.79 -20.06 -4.41
N ARG A 153 23.77 -20.38 -5.28
CA ARG A 153 23.78 -20.02 -6.71
C ARG A 153 22.45 -20.29 -7.41
N LYS A 154 21.90 -21.50 -7.26
CA LYS A 154 20.67 -21.91 -7.94
C LYS A 154 19.43 -21.07 -7.57
N ALA A 155 19.35 -20.56 -6.35
CA ALA A 155 18.20 -19.80 -5.88
C ALA A 155 18.24 -18.38 -6.41
N LEU A 156 19.42 -17.74 -6.42
CA LEU A 156 19.60 -16.41 -7.02
C LEU A 156 19.44 -16.45 -8.54
N LEU A 157 19.90 -17.50 -9.22
CA LEU A 157 19.65 -17.67 -10.65
C LEU A 157 18.16 -17.89 -10.96
N ALA A 158 17.43 -18.61 -10.12
CA ALA A 158 15.97 -18.72 -10.23
C ALA A 158 15.30 -17.35 -9.98
N HIS A 159 15.78 -16.58 -9.00
CA HIS A 159 15.31 -15.21 -8.76
C HIS A 159 15.53 -14.31 -9.97
N LEU A 160 16.70 -14.39 -10.61
CA LEU A 160 17.02 -13.66 -11.83
C LEU A 160 16.05 -14.00 -12.96
N GLN A 161 15.76 -15.29 -13.17
CA GLN A 161 14.81 -15.72 -14.21
C GLN A 161 13.41 -15.19 -13.95
N LEU A 162 12.95 -15.21 -12.69
CA LEU A 162 11.68 -14.64 -12.29
C LEU A 162 11.63 -13.13 -12.55
N LEU A 163 12.65 -12.39 -12.10
CA LEU A 163 12.72 -10.94 -12.29
C LEU A 163 12.79 -10.56 -13.78
N LYS A 164 13.53 -11.32 -14.59
CA LYS A 164 13.57 -11.12 -16.03
C LYS A 164 12.20 -11.34 -16.68
N ALA A 165 11.48 -12.39 -16.28
CA ALA A 165 10.13 -12.63 -16.77
C ALA A 165 9.17 -11.51 -16.36
N ALA A 166 9.29 -11.02 -15.11
CA ALA A 166 8.48 -9.91 -14.60
C ALA A 166 8.80 -8.58 -15.29
N SER A 167 10.07 -8.29 -15.60
CA SER A 167 10.48 -7.03 -16.22
C SER A 167 10.10 -6.91 -17.69
N HIS A 168 9.91 -8.04 -18.39
CA HIS A 168 9.50 -8.06 -19.80
C HIS A 168 7.97 -8.19 -20.00
N VAL A 169 7.17 -8.03 -18.94
CA VAL A 169 5.72 -7.96 -19.08
C VAL A 169 5.34 -6.70 -19.85
N THR A 170 4.51 -6.87 -20.88
CA THR A 170 3.94 -5.77 -21.66
C THR A 170 2.42 -5.80 -21.60
N VAL A 171 1.82 -4.62 -21.61
CA VAL A 171 0.35 -4.45 -21.56
C VAL A 171 -0.07 -3.54 -22.71
N ASN A 172 -1.06 -3.96 -23.48
CA ASN A 172 -1.66 -3.10 -24.51
C ASN A 172 -2.87 -2.36 -23.92
N LEU A 173 -2.77 -1.03 -23.83
CA LEU A 173 -3.82 -0.13 -23.37
C LEU A 173 -3.93 1.05 -24.33
N PHE A 174 -5.14 1.33 -24.81
CA PHE A 174 -5.43 2.41 -25.75
C PHE A 174 -4.60 2.36 -27.04
N ASP A 175 -4.44 1.15 -27.61
CA ASP A 175 -3.62 0.88 -28.81
C ASP A 175 -2.13 1.20 -28.66
N VAL A 176 -1.66 1.40 -27.43
CA VAL A 176 -0.24 1.59 -27.09
C VAL A 176 0.23 0.40 -26.25
N THR A 177 1.39 -0.15 -26.63
CA THR A 177 2.04 -1.18 -25.82
C THR A 177 2.93 -0.52 -24.79
N TRP A 178 2.62 -0.75 -23.52
CA TRP A 178 3.38 -0.27 -22.38
C TRP A 178 4.26 -1.39 -21.84
N SER A 179 5.52 -1.06 -21.58
CA SER A 179 6.52 -1.91 -20.95
C SER A 179 6.91 -1.35 -19.58
N LEU A 180 7.70 -2.10 -18.80
CA LEU A 180 8.22 -1.61 -17.52
C LEU A 180 9.02 -0.31 -17.69
N LYS A 181 9.75 -0.16 -18.81
CA LYS A 181 10.57 1.04 -19.10
C LYS A 181 9.74 2.32 -19.22
N ASP A 182 8.48 2.20 -19.64
CA ASP A 182 7.61 3.35 -19.88
C ASP A 182 6.95 3.88 -18.59
N ILE A 183 6.94 3.09 -17.52
CA ILE A 183 6.24 3.40 -16.26
C ILE A 183 7.16 3.43 -15.03
N CYS A 184 8.38 2.94 -15.14
CA CYS A 184 9.29 2.84 -14.01
C CYS A 184 9.91 4.20 -13.65
N VAL A 185 10.32 4.34 -12.40
CA VAL A 185 11.19 5.43 -11.98
C VAL A 185 12.59 5.17 -12.55
N SER A 186 13.12 6.14 -13.30
CA SER A 186 14.46 6.11 -13.86
C SER A 186 15.24 7.37 -13.46
N PRO A 187 16.58 7.27 -13.28
CA PRO A 187 17.38 8.46 -12.99
C PRO A 187 17.38 9.41 -14.17
N SER A 188 17.15 10.70 -13.91
CA SER A 188 17.26 11.73 -14.95
C SER A 188 18.71 11.88 -15.39
N PRO A 189 19.02 11.70 -16.69
CA PRO A 189 20.36 12.01 -17.19
C PRO A 189 20.63 13.52 -17.11
N PRO A 190 21.91 13.94 -17.05
CA PRO A 190 22.24 15.34 -17.24
C PRO A 190 21.90 15.77 -18.67
N ASP A 191 21.44 17.00 -18.84
CA ASP A 191 21.20 17.62 -20.14
C ASP A 191 22.55 17.97 -20.79
N PHE A 192 22.89 17.31 -21.89
CA PHE A 192 24.14 17.53 -22.59
C PHE A 192 24.04 18.59 -23.70
N GLU A 193 22.85 19.15 -23.94
CA GLU A 193 22.55 20.09 -25.04
C GLU A 193 22.89 19.51 -26.43
N VAL A 194 22.94 18.18 -26.55
CA VAL A 194 23.34 17.46 -27.76
C VAL A 194 22.41 16.26 -27.94
N HIS A 195 21.41 16.43 -28.81
CA HIS A 195 20.31 15.47 -28.99
C HIS A 195 20.73 14.01 -29.16
N TYR A 196 21.79 13.72 -29.91
CA TYR A 196 22.21 12.33 -30.11
C TYR A 196 22.76 11.69 -28.82
N ILE A 197 23.39 12.48 -27.94
CA ILE A 197 23.89 12.04 -26.65
C ILE A 197 22.71 11.81 -25.72
N ASP A 198 21.76 12.76 -25.68
CA ASP A 198 20.56 12.67 -24.85
C ASP A 198 19.78 11.39 -25.16
N THR A 199 19.54 11.09 -26.45
CA THR A 199 18.88 9.84 -26.88
C THR A 199 19.65 8.58 -26.47
N ILE A 200 20.99 8.60 -26.46
CA ILE A 200 21.78 7.47 -25.97
C ILE A 200 21.53 7.27 -24.47
N PHE A 201 21.56 8.35 -23.68
CA PHE A 201 21.36 8.27 -22.24
C PHE A 201 19.92 7.90 -21.87
N GLU A 202 18.90 8.45 -22.51
CA GLU A 202 17.49 8.05 -22.35
C GLU A 202 17.29 6.55 -22.62
N ASN A 203 18.01 6.01 -23.61
CA ASN A 203 17.93 4.59 -23.91
C ASN A 203 18.68 3.72 -22.89
N MET A 204 19.77 4.24 -22.34
CA MET A 204 20.69 3.51 -21.49
C MET A 204 20.35 3.57 -20.00
N MET A 205 19.75 4.67 -19.54
CA MET A 205 19.35 4.83 -18.14
C MET A 205 18.33 3.75 -17.78
N PRO A 206 18.65 2.85 -16.85
CA PRO A 206 17.77 1.76 -16.49
C PRO A 206 16.72 2.20 -15.48
N CYS A 207 15.65 1.42 -15.38
CA CYS A 207 14.72 1.47 -14.26
C CYS A 207 15.47 1.21 -12.94
N GLU A 208 15.02 1.87 -11.88
CA GLU A 208 15.50 1.58 -10.53
C GLU A 208 14.93 0.23 -10.05
N ILE A 209 15.79 -0.80 -10.01
CA ILE A 209 15.44 -2.13 -9.51
C ILE A 209 16.35 -2.43 -8.31
N ILE A 210 15.75 -2.47 -7.12
CA ILE A 210 16.45 -2.85 -5.90
C ILE A 210 16.49 -4.38 -5.82
N THR A 211 17.68 -4.97 -5.95
CA THR A 211 17.82 -6.43 -5.98
C THR A 211 19.15 -6.90 -5.38
N PRO A 212 19.18 -8.06 -4.67
CA PRO A 212 20.44 -8.65 -4.21
C PRO A 212 21.34 -9.09 -5.38
N LEU A 213 20.80 -9.18 -6.60
CA LEU A 213 21.57 -9.47 -7.80
C LEU A 213 22.51 -8.34 -8.20
N ASP A 214 22.33 -7.13 -7.64
CA ASP A 214 23.26 -6.03 -7.85
C ASP A 214 24.65 -6.29 -7.29
N CYS A 215 24.82 -7.22 -6.34
CA CYS A 215 26.15 -7.64 -5.90
C CYS A 215 26.93 -8.41 -6.98
N PHE A 216 26.24 -8.96 -7.98
CA PHE A 216 26.81 -9.85 -8.98
C PHE A 216 26.70 -9.26 -10.38
N TRP A 217 27.45 -9.81 -11.33
CA TRP A 217 27.35 -9.39 -12.73
C TRP A 217 25.93 -9.61 -13.31
N GLU A 218 25.22 -10.65 -12.90
CA GLU A 218 23.88 -10.99 -13.37
C GLU A 218 22.85 -9.89 -13.16
N GLY A 219 23.03 -8.99 -12.18
CA GLY A 219 22.18 -7.82 -12.01
C GLY A 219 22.10 -6.94 -13.27
N SER A 220 23.18 -6.88 -14.06
CA SER A 220 23.20 -6.17 -15.35
C SER A 220 22.20 -6.70 -16.38
N LYS A 221 21.78 -7.97 -16.26
CA LYS A 221 20.83 -8.60 -17.20
C LYS A 221 19.40 -8.13 -16.98
N LEU A 222 19.11 -7.55 -15.81
CA LEU A 222 17.82 -6.95 -15.48
C LEU A 222 17.74 -5.51 -15.98
N LEU A 223 18.90 -4.90 -16.23
CA LEU A 223 18.96 -3.55 -16.75
C LEU A 223 18.83 -3.60 -18.28
N GLY A 224 18.10 -2.63 -18.83
CA GLY A 224 17.95 -2.47 -20.27
C GLY A 224 19.27 -2.15 -20.99
N PRO A 225 19.23 -1.59 -22.20
CA PRO A 225 18.08 -1.56 -23.09
C PRO A 225 17.80 -2.94 -23.69
N GLU A 226 16.52 -3.22 -24.01
CA GLU A 226 16.13 -4.44 -24.73
C GLU A 226 16.86 -4.51 -26.08
N ASN A 227 16.88 -3.38 -26.78
CA ASN A 227 17.62 -3.17 -28.02
C ASN A 227 19.01 -2.61 -27.71
N PRO A 228 20.09 -3.31 -28.08
CA PRO A 228 21.44 -2.80 -27.86
C PRO A 228 21.64 -1.43 -28.50
N ILE A 229 22.34 -0.53 -27.81
CA ILE A 229 22.67 0.79 -28.35
C ILE A 229 23.92 0.71 -29.24
N THR A 230 23.98 1.61 -30.20
CA THR A 230 25.15 1.82 -31.06
C THR A 230 25.77 3.16 -30.70
N VAL A 231 27.06 3.16 -30.36
CA VAL A 231 27.81 4.38 -30.08
C VAL A 231 28.65 4.69 -31.32
N PRO A 232 28.37 5.79 -32.02
CA PRO A 232 29.13 6.18 -33.21
C PRO A 232 30.64 6.21 -32.94
N GLY A 233 31.42 5.59 -33.83
CA GLY A 233 32.87 5.50 -33.72
C GLY A 233 33.36 4.35 -32.83
N VAL A 234 32.68 3.99 -31.74
CA VAL A 234 33.19 2.99 -30.77
C VAL A 234 32.77 1.57 -31.11
N GLY A 235 31.48 1.34 -31.38
CA GLY A 235 30.97 -0.01 -31.63
C GLY A 235 29.47 -0.15 -31.48
N ASN A 236 28.97 -1.31 -31.88
CA ASN A 236 27.56 -1.69 -31.85
C ASN A 236 27.31 -2.70 -30.73
N GLY A 237 26.06 -2.85 -30.27
CA GLY A 237 25.70 -3.97 -29.39
C GLY A 237 25.86 -3.69 -27.89
N MET A 238 25.94 -2.44 -27.46
CA MET A 238 26.23 -2.09 -26.06
C MET A 238 24.99 -2.27 -25.18
N LYS A 239 25.17 -2.93 -24.04
CA LYS A 239 24.18 -3.19 -22.98
C LYS A 239 24.90 -3.15 -21.62
N TRP A 240 24.17 -3.07 -20.51
CA TRP A 240 24.80 -3.13 -19.18
C TRP A 240 25.61 -4.41 -18.95
N THR A 241 25.28 -5.50 -19.64
CA THR A 241 25.99 -6.79 -19.57
C THR A 241 27.40 -6.75 -20.13
N ASN A 242 27.72 -5.86 -21.07
CA ASN A 242 29.06 -5.73 -21.69
C ASN A 242 29.66 -4.30 -21.62
N LEU A 243 28.94 -3.36 -20.99
CA LEU A 243 29.38 -1.98 -20.84
C LEU A 243 30.31 -1.80 -19.64
N ASN A 244 31.53 -1.33 -19.91
CA ASN A 244 32.37 -0.64 -18.91
C ASN A 244 32.34 0.88 -19.20
N PRO A 245 31.64 1.70 -18.40
CA PRO A 245 31.52 3.14 -18.63
C PRO A 245 32.86 3.89 -18.70
N GLN A 246 33.83 3.50 -17.87
CA GLN A 246 35.16 4.12 -17.85
C GLN A 246 35.98 3.79 -19.10
N ASN A 247 35.89 2.55 -19.59
CA ASN A 247 36.55 2.17 -20.84
C ASN A 247 35.87 2.83 -22.05
N LEU A 248 34.53 2.90 -22.05
CA LEU A 248 33.79 3.59 -23.09
C LEU A 248 34.21 5.07 -23.18
N MET A 249 34.26 5.76 -22.04
CA MET A 249 34.73 7.14 -21.95
C MET A 249 36.12 7.31 -22.58
N LYS A 250 37.07 6.43 -22.22
CA LYS A 250 38.44 6.46 -22.76
C LYS A 250 38.43 6.25 -24.27
N SER A 251 37.66 5.29 -24.78
CA SER A 251 37.54 5.01 -26.22
C SER A 251 37.01 6.22 -26.99
N ILE A 252 35.96 6.89 -26.49
CA ILE A 252 35.41 8.10 -27.13
C ILE A 252 36.44 9.24 -27.11
N LYS A 253 37.16 9.45 -25.99
CA LYS A 253 38.26 10.45 -25.90
C LYS A 253 39.36 10.16 -26.92
N THR A 254 39.78 8.90 -27.07
CA THR A 254 40.84 8.50 -28.03
C THR A 254 40.43 8.67 -29.48
N GLN A 255 39.13 8.67 -29.79
CA GLN A 255 38.61 8.89 -31.14
C GLN A 255 38.59 10.37 -31.55
N GLY A 256 39.01 11.29 -30.67
CA GLY A 256 39.17 12.70 -31.00
C GLY A 256 37.87 13.47 -31.13
N ASN A 257 36.77 13.01 -30.52
CA ASN A 257 35.50 13.73 -30.52
C ASN A 257 35.56 14.94 -29.58
N THR A 258 36.05 16.08 -30.07
CA THR A 258 36.17 17.33 -29.28
C THR A 258 34.83 17.97 -28.91
N ASN A 259 33.74 17.55 -29.55
CA ASN A 259 32.41 18.14 -29.35
C ASN A 259 31.61 17.44 -28.24
N PHE A 260 32.17 16.39 -27.62
CA PHE A 260 31.52 15.70 -26.52
C PHE A 260 31.85 16.38 -25.17
N PRO A 261 30.85 16.69 -24.33
CA PRO A 261 31.05 17.34 -23.02
C PRO A 261 31.62 16.36 -21.98
N PHE A 262 32.88 15.95 -22.18
CA PHE A 262 33.54 14.94 -21.34
C PHE A 262 33.64 15.36 -19.87
N ASP A 263 33.91 16.63 -19.60
CA ASP A 263 34.07 17.13 -18.23
C ASP A 263 32.77 16.99 -17.43
N MET A 264 31.63 17.27 -18.08
CA MET A 264 30.31 17.11 -17.48
C MET A 264 30.00 15.65 -17.18
N LEU A 265 30.23 14.75 -18.15
CA LEU A 265 29.98 13.33 -17.97
C LEU A 265 30.91 12.72 -16.92
N GLU A 266 32.19 13.10 -16.91
CA GLU A 266 33.16 12.61 -15.92
C GLU A 266 32.82 13.08 -14.50
N ALA A 267 32.42 14.35 -14.36
CA ALA A 267 31.91 14.87 -13.10
C ALA A 267 30.63 14.15 -12.64
N TYR A 268 29.70 13.89 -13.56
CA TYR A 268 28.48 13.14 -13.29
C TYR A 268 28.79 11.71 -12.81
N MET A 269 29.60 10.98 -13.56
CA MET A 269 30.02 9.61 -13.20
C MET A 269 30.75 9.57 -11.85
N LYS A 270 31.65 10.52 -11.59
CA LYS A 270 32.37 10.61 -10.31
C LYS A 270 31.44 10.92 -9.13
N ARG A 271 30.44 11.78 -9.35
CA ARG A 271 29.43 12.12 -8.34
C ARG A 271 28.54 10.92 -8.05
N ALA A 272 28.13 10.18 -9.07
CA ALA A 272 27.29 8.99 -8.94
C ALA A 272 28.04 7.72 -8.53
N GLY A 273 29.38 7.73 -8.56
CA GLY A 273 30.18 6.55 -8.27
C GLY A 273 30.07 5.49 -9.38
N ILE A 274 29.90 5.92 -10.63
CA ILE A 274 29.87 5.06 -11.80
C ILE A 274 31.32 4.76 -12.22
N ASN A 275 31.71 3.50 -12.06
CA ASN A 275 33.04 2.97 -12.35
C ASN A 275 32.97 1.99 -13.54
N SER A 276 33.39 0.74 -13.36
CA SER A 276 33.27 -0.37 -14.30
C SER A 276 31.84 -0.88 -14.50
N GLY A 277 30.86 -0.36 -13.77
CA GLY A 277 29.47 -0.85 -13.80
C GLY A 277 29.40 -2.27 -13.23
N TYR A 278 29.00 -3.24 -14.03
CA TYR A 278 28.92 -4.66 -13.62
C TYR A 278 30.11 -5.50 -14.08
N GLN A 279 31.05 -4.94 -14.86
CA GLN A 279 32.08 -5.72 -15.56
C GLN A 279 33.16 -6.31 -14.64
N GLU A 280 33.36 -5.74 -13.46
CA GLU A 280 34.34 -6.20 -12.46
C GLU A 280 33.68 -6.96 -11.30
N LYS A 281 32.36 -7.17 -11.35
CA LYS A 281 31.65 -7.95 -10.33
C LYS A 281 31.87 -9.44 -10.56
N GLN A 282 31.78 -10.22 -9.48
CA GLN A 282 31.80 -11.68 -9.59
C GLN A 282 30.54 -12.17 -10.30
N CYS A 283 30.67 -13.19 -11.15
CA CYS A 283 29.53 -13.84 -11.77
C CYS A 283 28.95 -14.89 -10.81
N LEU A 284 27.63 -14.94 -10.64
CA LEU A 284 26.96 -16.05 -9.98
C LEU A 284 27.22 -17.34 -10.74
N ASP A 285 27.23 -17.28 -12.07
CA ASP A 285 27.60 -18.39 -12.92
C ASP A 285 28.87 -18.10 -13.76
N PRO A 286 30.05 -18.54 -13.30
CA PRO A 286 31.30 -18.35 -14.04
C PRO A 286 31.36 -19.08 -15.38
N GLU A 287 30.51 -20.08 -15.59
CA GLU A 287 30.41 -20.86 -16.83
C GLU A 287 29.58 -20.15 -17.90
N ASP A 288 28.83 -19.10 -17.52
CA ASP A 288 28.09 -18.28 -18.45
C ASP A 288 29.04 -17.72 -19.53
N PRO A 289 28.74 -17.93 -20.83
CA PRO A 289 29.57 -17.42 -21.91
C PRO A 289 29.70 -15.90 -21.90
N ASP A 290 28.64 -15.19 -21.51
CA ASP A 290 28.55 -13.72 -21.50
C ASP A 290 29.21 -13.10 -20.25
N CYS A 291 29.54 -13.91 -19.23
CA CYS A 291 30.26 -13.42 -18.05
C CYS A 291 31.61 -12.80 -18.50
N PRO A 292 31.95 -11.56 -18.08
CA PRO A 292 33.09 -10.84 -18.62
C PRO A 292 34.42 -11.42 -18.15
N GLU A 293 35.45 -11.32 -18.99
CA GLU A 293 36.81 -11.78 -18.66
C GLU A 293 37.47 -10.99 -17.51
N THR A 294 36.94 -9.80 -17.21
CA THR A 294 37.34 -8.97 -16.08
C THR A 294 36.73 -9.41 -14.75
N ALA A 295 35.73 -10.31 -14.75
CA ALA A 295 35.14 -10.82 -13.51
C ALA A 295 36.18 -11.67 -12.73
N PRO A 296 36.34 -11.45 -11.41
CA PRO A 296 37.38 -12.12 -10.60
C PRO A 296 37.34 -13.65 -10.64
N ASN A 297 36.15 -14.23 -10.87
CA ASN A 297 35.93 -15.67 -10.88
C ASN A 297 35.74 -16.29 -12.27
N LYS A 298 35.79 -15.52 -13.37
CA LYS A 298 35.63 -16.05 -14.74
C LYS A 298 36.68 -17.11 -15.09
N LYS A 299 37.94 -16.85 -14.76
CA LYS A 299 39.07 -17.74 -15.08
C LYS A 299 39.16 -18.94 -14.13
N THR A 300 38.91 -18.72 -12.85
CA THR A 300 39.01 -19.76 -11.82
C THR A 300 37.81 -20.70 -11.81
N LYS A 301 36.68 -20.29 -12.41
CA LYS A 301 35.39 -20.99 -12.38
C LYS A 301 34.88 -21.27 -10.97
N LYS A 302 35.38 -20.52 -9.97
CA LYS A 302 34.97 -20.69 -8.57
C LYS A 302 33.60 -20.07 -8.33
N ILE A 303 32.69 -20.84 -7.75
CA ILE A 303 31.38 -20.34 -7.32
C ILE A 303 31.59 -19.34 -6.17
N PRO A 304 30.98 -18.14 -6.23
CA PRO A 304 31.15 -17.12 -5.20
C PRO A 304 30.49 -17.53 -3.88
N ASP A 305 31.03 -17.05 -2.76
CA ASP A 305 30.38 -17.15 -1.46
C ASP A 305 29.28 -16.08 -1.36
N ILE A 306 28.06 -16.47 -1.71
CA ILE A 306 26.91 -15.56 -1.77
C ILE A 306 26.61 -14.92 -0.42
N GLY A 307 26.81 -15.65 0.68
CA GLY A 307 26.57 -15.11 2.01
C GLY A 307 27.54 -13.98 2.37
N ALA A 308 28.81 -14.16 1.99
CA ALA A 308 29.84 -13.14 2.21
C ALA A 308 29.64 -11.90 1.33
N GLU A 309 29.29 -12.09 0.05
CA GLU A 309 29.07 -10.97 -0.88
C GLU A 309 27.88 -10.10 -0.47
N LEU A 310 26.79 -10.70 0.01
CA LEU A 310 25.59 -9.97 0.45
C LEU A 310 25.71 -9.37 1.87
N ALA A 311 26.77 -9.69 2.61
CA ALA A 311 26.86 -9.36 4.04
C ALA A 311 26.85 -7.85 4.34
N ASN A 312 27.40 -7.04 3.43
CA ASN A 312 27.54 -5.59 3.59
C ASN A 312 26.57 -4.79 2.70
N GLY A 313 25.50 -5.42 2.23
CA GLY A 313 24.60 -4.83 1.23
C GLY A 313 25.18 -4.81 -0.18
N CYS A 314 24.33 -4.48 -1.15
CA CYS A 314 24.68 -4.44 -2.56
C CYS A 314 24.87 -3.02 -3.09
N ARG A 315 25.64 -2.91 -4.17
CA ARG A 315 25.85 -1.65 -4.88
C ARG A 315 25.57 -1.86 -6.36
N GLY A 316 24.66 -1.07 -6.92
CA GLY A 316 24.36 -1.04 -8.36
C GLY A 316 25.49 -0.44 -9.20
N PHE A 317 25.20 -0.02 -10.43
CA PHE A 317 26.21 0.64 -11.29
C PHE A 317 26.60 2.04 -10.77
N ALA A 318 25.68 2.75 -10.11
CA ALA A 318 25.91 4.06 -9.50
C ALA A 318 26.14 3.89 -7.99
N SER A 319 27.32 3.40 -7.61
CA SER A 319 27.61 2.89 -6.26
C SER A 319 27.41 3.88 -5.09
N LYS A 320 27.31 5.19 -5.34
CA LYS A 320 27.05 6.20 -4.30
C LYS A 320 25.56 6.48 -4.07
N TYR A 321 24.71 6.18 -5.06
CA TYR A 321 23.25 6.39 -4.98
C TYR A 321 22.50 5.06 -4.84
N MET A 322 22.93 4.03 -5.58
CA MET A 322 22.33 2.70 -5.56
C MET A 322 23.09 1.80 -4.59
N HIS A 323 23.08 2.16 -3.30
CA HIS A 323 23.58 1.30 -2.24
C HIS A 323 22.42 0.76 -1.42
N TRP A 324 22.19 -0.54 -1.57
CA TRP A 324 21.10 -1.25 -0.93
C TRP A 324 21.63 -1.93 0.34
N PRO A 325 21.20 -1.51 1.53
CA PRO A 325 21.56 -2.20 2.76
C PRO A 325 21.00 -3.64 2.75
N LYS A 326 21.43 -4.44 3.71
CA LYS A 326 21.03 -5.84 3.80
C LYS A 326 19.58 -5.99 4.27
N GLU A 327 19.14 -5.10 5.15
CA GLU A 327 17.79 -5.00 5.70
C GLU A 327 16.77 -4.52 4.65
#